data_AF-A0A1G8XIH5-F1
#
_entry.id   AF-A0A1G8XIH5-F1
#
_cell.length_a   1.000
_cell.length_b   1.000
_cell.length_c   1.000
_cell.angle_alpha   90.00
_cell.angle_beta   90.00
_cell.angle_gamma   90.00
#
_symmetry.space_group_name_H-M   'P 1'
#
loop_
_entity.id
_entity.type
_entity.pdbx_description
1 polymer ?
#
loop_
_entity_poly.entity_id
_entity_poly.type
_entity_poly.pdbx_seq_one_letter_code
_entity_poly.pdbx_strand_id
1 'polypeptide(L)'
;MLLIPISDLVAKLRRRGARSVALQFPAGLARQAPGTAAALRREGFDVIVSGDPCYGGCDLALDALQYADVLVHFGHAPVEERSNVIYEPVRFDFDVAVLERALPDLHSRRIGLVTTIQHLHLIGAMVAFLREHGIEAIVAPGDQRTPIPGQVLGCNFAAARATGADEILFVGTGVFHPIGIHLATRSRVVALDPFTGEVQEVDADRLIRRRAAVMEKARDASSFGVIVSTKSGQRRMDLARRLVALSDKAVLVAMREVSPAEMLDLGFAAYVNTACPRLAYDDQIRFPVPVLTPPEFEILCGARAWDDYTIDEYLAP
;
A
#
# COMPACT_ATOMS: atom_id res chain seq x y z
N MET A 1 9.40 23.80 11.87
CA MET A 1 8.67 24.31 10.69
C MET A 1 7.62 23.27 10.32
N LEU A 2 6.35 23.65 10.15
CA LEU A 2 5.30 22.69 9.74
C LEU A 2 5.55 22.29 8.29
N LEU A 3 5.52 20.99 8.00
CA LEU A 3 5.59 20.46 6.62
C LEU A 3 4.29 20.67 5.83
N ILE A 4 3.22 21.10 6.52
CA ILE A 4 1.87 21.17 5.98
C ILE A 4 1.52 22.64 5.70
N PRO A 5 1.15 23.01 4.46
CA PRO A 5 0.73 24.36 4.12
C PRO A 5 -0.67 24.65 4.67
N ILE A 6 -0.73 25.24 5.87
CA ILE A 6 -1.98 25.49 6.58
C ILE A 6 -2.95 26.40 5.82
N SER A 7 -2.45 27.43 5.12
CA SER A 7 -3.31 28.39 4.39
C SER A 7 -4.19 27.71 3.33
N ASP A 8 -3.60 26.80 2.56
CA ASP A 8 -4.30 26.09 1.48
C ASP A 8 -5.33 25.12 2.06
N LEU A 9 -4.99 24.46 3.16
CA LEU A 9 -5.88 23.58 3.88
C LEU A 9 -7.10 24.34 4.43
N VAL A 10 -6.89 25.51 5.04
CA VAL A 10 -7.96 26.39 5.53
C VAL A 10 -8.91 26.78 4.39
N ALA A 11 -8.37 27.15 3.23
CA ALA A 11 -9.18 27.49 2.07
C ALA A 11 -10.02 26.30 1.57
N LYS A 12 -9.44 25.08 1.55
CA LYS A 12 -10.17 23.85 1.19
C LYS A 12 -11.30 23.56 2.18
N LEU A 13 -11.04 23.68 3.48
CA LEU A 13 -12.03 23.44 4.54
C LEU A 13 -13.18 24.46 4.49
N ARG A 14 -12.88 25.75 4.34
CA ARG A 14 -13.91 26.81 4.23
C ARG A 14 -14.77 26.62 2.97
N ARG A 15 -14.20 26.22 1.84
CA ARG A 15 -14.98 25.89 0.62
C ARG A 15 -15.94 24.72 0.83
N ARG A 16 -15.61 23.77 1.70
CA ARG A 16 -16.51 22.67 2.08
C ARG A 16 -17.50 23.04 3.20
N GLY A 17 -17.47 24.28 3.69
CA GLY A 17 -18.33 24.73 4.78
C GLY A 17 -18.05 24.06 6.13
N ALA A 18 -16.87 23.44 6.29
CA ALA A 18 -16.52 22.70 7.50
C ALA A 18 -16.37 23.64 8.71
N ARG A 19 -16.93 23.24 9.85
CA ARG A 19 -16.74 23.91 11.15
C ARG A 19 -15.91 23.05 12.10
N SER A 20 -16.09 21.73 12.01
CA SER A 20 -15.37 20.71 12.77
C SER A 20 -14.54 19.84 11.84
N VAL A 21 -13.31 19.51 12.25
CA VAL A 21 -12.30 18.86 11.41
C VAL A 21 -11.63 17.71 12.16
N ALA A 22 -11.69 16.52 11.58
CA ALA A 22 -10.89 15.38 12.02
C ALA A 22 -9.55 15.36 11.29
N LEU A 23 -8.45 15.12 12.00
CA LEU A 23 -7.11 14.98 11.42
C LEU A 23 -6.60 13.56 11.59
N GLN A 24 -6.06 12.97 10.52
CA GLN A 24 -5.43 11.66 10.55
C GLN A 24 -4.06 11.68 9.87
N PHE A 25 -3.05 11.15 10.57
CA PHE A 25 -1.66 11.19 10.13
C PHE A 25 -1.07 9.78 10.10
N PRO A 26 -0.28 9.42 9.06
CA PRO A 26 0.58 8.25 9.13
C PRO A 26 1.67 8.41 10.18
N ALA A 27 2.27 7.29 10.60
CA ALA A 27 3.32 7.27 11.63
C ALA A 27 4.45 8.29 11.39
N GLY A 28 4.91 8.44 10.15
CA GLY A 28 5.97 9.40 9.78
C GLY A 28 5.58 10.88 9.93
N LEU A 29 4.27 11.20 10.01
CA LEU A 29 3.76 12.57 10.13
C LEU A 29 3.04 12.81 11.46
N ALA A 30 2.83 11.79 12.30
CA ALA A 30 2.04 11.90 13.53
C ALA A 30 2.53 13.00 14.48
N ARG A 31 3.83 13.29 14.52
CA ARG A 31 4.40 14.39 15.32
C ARG A 31 3.98 15.79 14.86
N GLN A 32 3.44 15.94 13.65
CA GLN A 32 2.88 17.20 13.14
C GLN A 32 1.47 17.46 13.67
N ALA A 33 0.81 16.47 14.28
CA ALA A 33 -0.58 16.58 14.68
C ALA A 33 -0.86 17.71 15.67
N PRO A 34 -0.10 17.89 16.77
CA PRO A 34 -0.37 18.98 17.73
C PRO A 34 -0.22 20.37 17.10
N GLY A 35 0.81 20.55 16.28
CA GLY A 35 1.08 21.83 15.60
C GLY A 35 0.02 22.18 14.56
N THR A 36 -0.42 21.18 13.78
CA THR A 36 -1.48 21.34 12.77
C THR A 36 -2.83 21.64 13.43
N ALA A 37 -3.18 20.90 14.50
CA ALA A 37 -4.40 21.13 15.25
C ALA A 37 -4.44 22.53 15.88
N ALA A 38 -3.35 22.96 16.52
CA ALA A 38 -3.25 24.31 17.07
C ALA A 38 -3.37 25.40 16.00
N ALA A 39 -2.83 25.18 14.79
CA ALA A 39 -2.95 26.11 13.69
C ALA A 39 -4.39 26.23 13.16
N LEU A 40 -5.09 25.11 12.97
CA LEU A 40 -6.50 25.13 12.54
C LEU A 40 -7.44 25.70 13.60
N ARG A 41 -7.19 25.43 14.89
CA ARG A 41 -7.97 26.04 15.98
C ARG A 41 -7.83 27.56 16.01
N ARG A 42 -6.65 28.11 15.71
CA ARG A 42 -6.45 29.58 15.58
C ARG A 42 -7.24 30.18 14.42
N GLU A 43 -7.53 29.38 13.39
CA GLU A 43 -8.35 29.77 12.24
C GLU A 43 -9.86 29.60 12.47
N GLY A 44 -10.27 29.19 13.68
CA GLY A 44 -11.66 29.09 14.11
C GLY A 44 -12.32 27.72 13.92
N PHE A 45 -11.56 26.68 13.58
CA PHE A 45 -12.11 25.32 13.46
C PHE A 45 -12.15 24.60 14.82
N ASP A 46 -13.19 23.81 15.04
CA ASP A 46 -13.16 22.74 16.05
C ASP A 46 -12.37 21.56 15.48
N VAL A 47 -11.47 20.97 16.27
CA VAL A 47 -10.49 20.00 15.77
C VAL A 47 -10.38 18.79 16.68
N ILE A 48 -10.58 17.62 16.08
CA ILE A 48 -10.31 16.31 16.68
C ILE A 48 -9.14 15.64 15.95
N VAL A 49 -8.23 15.01 16.69
CA VAL A 49 -7.10 14.26 16.11
C VAL A 49 -7.35 12.78 16.34
N SER A 50 -7.30 11.99 15.27
CA SER A 50 -7.30 10.53 15.37
C SER A 50 -6.04 10.06 16.08
N GLY A 51 -6.21 9.34 17.19
CA GLY A 51 -5.11 8.73 17.94
C GLY A 51 -4.68 7.35 17.42
N ASP A 52 -5.49 6.74 16.56
CA ASP A 52 -5.23 5.40 16.03
C ASP A 52 -4.12 5.38 14.96
N PRO A 53 -3.46 4.22 14.76
CA PRO A 53 -2.57 4.01 13.62
C PRO A 53 -3.23 4.31 12.28
N CYS A 54 -2.42 4.73 11.31
CA CYS A 54 -2.84 5.00 9.94
C CYS A 54 -1.78 4.48 8.97
N TYR A 55 -2.15 3.48 8.17
CA TYR A 55 -1.24 2.80 7.26
C TYR A 55 -1.36 3.22 5.78
N GLY A 56 -2.44 3.92 5.41
CA GLY A 56 -2.72 4.26 4.02
C GLY A 56 -4.10 4.89 3.82
N GLY A 57 -4.41 5.28 2.59
CA GLY A 57 -5.76 5.72 2.20
C GLY A 57 -6.83 4.64 2.33
N CYS A 58 -6.44 3.38 2.58
CA CYS A 58 -7.31 2.25 2.88
C CYS A 58 -7.72 2.14 4.36
N ASP A 59 -7.24 3.04 5.23
CA ASP A 59 -7.47 3.01 6.66
C ASP A 59 -7.93 4.37 7.16
N LEU A 60 -9.11 4.81 6.72
CA LEU A 60 -9.65 6.10 7.13
C LEU A 60 -10.11 6.10 8.59
N ALA A 61 -9.84 7.18 9.32
CA ALA A 61 -10.30 7.43 10.68
C ALA A 61 -11.79 7.80 10.72
N LEU A 62 -12.64 6.89 10.24
CA LEU A 62 -14.10 7.10 10.15
C LEU A 62 -14.73 7.29 11.53
N ASP A 63 -14.16 6.68 12.59
CA ASP A 63 -14.65 6.86 13.95
C ASP A 63 -14.40 8.29 14.48
N ALA A 64 -13.24 8.87 14.17
CA ALA A 64 -12.98 10.29 14.48
C ALA A 64 -13.85 11.23 13.62
N LEU A 65 -14.10 10.85 12.35
CA LEU A 65 -14.95 11.60 11.43
C LEU A 65 -16.42 11.66 11.91
N GLN A 66 -16.90 10.74 12.74
CA GLN A 66 -18.25 10.85 13.33
C GLN A 66 -18.44 12.11 14.19
N TYR A 67 -17.34 12.72 14.64
CA TYR A 67 -17.34 13.94 15.46
C TYR A 67 -16.90 15.18 14.67
N ALA A 68 -16.82 15.10 13.35
CA ALA A 68 -16.36 16.19 12.50
C ALA A 68 -17.12 16.27 11.17
N ASP A 69 -17.14 17.45 10.55
CA ASP A 69 -17.73 17.64 9.22
C ASP A 69 -16.85 17.06 8.12
N VAL A 70 -15.52 17.15 8.30
CA VAL A 70 -14.51 16.74 7.31
C VAL A 70 -13.33 16.04 7.97
N LEU A 71 -12.85 14.96 7.36
CA LEU A 71 -11.57 14.33 7.67
C LEU A 71 -10.48 14.85 6.74
N VAL A 72 -9.37 15.31 7.29
CA VAL A 72 -8.14 15.58 6.55
C VAL A 72 -7.19 14.41 6.76
N HIS A 73 -6.97 13.64 5.70
CA HIS A 73 -6.11 12.46 5.67
C HIS A 73 -4.77 12.80 5.01
N PHE A 74 -3.68 12.76 5.76
CA PHE A 74 -2.37 13.16 5.28
C PHE A 74 -1.56 12.01 4.67
N GLY A 75 -0.72 12.32 3.68
CA GLY A 75 0.35 11.44 3.20
C GLY A 75 -0.04 10.44 2.11
N HIS A 76 -1.33 10.19 1.88
CA HIS A 76 -1.78 9.17 0.91
C HIS A 76 -2.77 9.71 -0.10
N ALA A 77 -2.83 9.05 -1.26
CA ALA A 77 -3.88 9.21 -2.25
C ALA A 77 -5.17 8.48 -1.83
N PRO A 78 -6.33 8.88 -2.37
CA PRO A 78 -7.58 8.15 -2.18
C PRO A 78 -7.48 6.71 -2.71
N VAL A 79 -7.91 5.76 -1.89
CA VAL A 79 -8.24 4.37 -2.28
C VAL A 79 -9.74 4.20 -2.46
N GLU A 80 -10.53 5.04 -1.79
CA GLU A 80 -11.97 5.21 -1.96
C GLU A 80 -12.27 6.72 -1.93
N GLU A 81 -13.18 7.18 -2.78
CA GLU A 81 -13.59 8.60 -2.80
C GLU A 81 -14.73 8.86 -1.82
N ARG A 82 -14.60 9.93 -1.03
CA ARG A 82 -15.62 10.37 -0.06
C ARG A 82 -15.73 11.88 -0.03
N SER A 83 -16.97 12.38 -0.10
CA SER A 83 -17.27 13.82 -0.14
C SER A 83 -16.82 14.59 1.11
N ASN A 84 -16.76 13.91 2.27
CA ASN A 84 -16.33 14.47 3.54
C ASN A 84 -14.87 14.12 3.90
N VAL A 85 -14.05 13.69 2.93
CA VAL A 85 -12.61 13.44 3.13
C VAL A 85 -11.78 14.32 2.20
N ILE A 86 -10.76 14.96 2.75
CA ILE A 86 -9.71 15.68 2.02
C ILE A 86 -8.43 14.86 2.15
N TYR A 87 -7.87 14.45 1.01
CA TYR A 87 -6.56 13.81 0.95
C TYR A 87 -5.48 14.88 0.72
N GLU A 88 -4.51 14.96 1.63
CA GLU A 88 -3.35 15.86 1.53
C GLU A 88 -2.06 15.03 1.38
N PRO A 89 -1.69 14.62 0.16
CA PRO A 89 -0.48 13.86 -0.07
C PRO A 89 0.76 14.69 0.29
N VAL A 90 1.76 14.04 0.88
CA VAL A 90 3.06 14.66 1.17
C VAL A 90 4.04 14.29 0.07
N ARG A 91 4.66 15.31 -0.50
CA ARG A 91 5.60 15.20 -1.62
C ARG A 91 7.02 15.27 -1.10
N PHE A 92 7.89 14.48 -1.70
CA PHE A 92 9.33 14.50 -1.43
C PHE A 92 10.08 14.75 -2.72
N ASP A 93 10.80 15.87 -2.74
CA ASP A 93 11.66 16.25 -3.86
C ASP A 93 12.99 15.51 -3.81
N PHE A 94 13.53 15.26 -5.00
CA PHE A 94 14.89 14.77 -5.21
C PHE A 94 15.40 15.27 -6.57
N ASP A 95 16.72 15.25 -6.76
CA ASP A 95 17.32 15.59 -8.04
C ASP A 95 17.15 14.44 -9.05
N VAL A 96 16.39 14.67 -10.11
CA VAL A 96 16.09 13.67 -11.15
C VAL A 96 17.36 13.20 -11.86
N ALA A 97 18.48 13.94 -11.80
CA ALA A 97 19.76 13.47 -12.31
C ALA A 97 20.21 12.13 -11.69
N VAL A 98 19.71 11.76 -10.50
CA VAL A 98 19.99 10.46 -9.88
C VAL A 98 19.57 9.27 -10.76
N LEU A 99 18.62 9.46 -11.70
CA LEU A 99 18.22 8.42 -12.66
C LEU A 99 19.37 7.98 -13.57
N GLU A 100 20.42 8.80 -13.74
CA GLU A 100 21.63 8.42 -14.48
C GLU A 100 22.23 7.10 -13.96
N ARG A 101 22.13 6.88 -12.64
CA ARG A 101 22.65 5.67 -11.99
C ARG A 101 21.93 4.40 -12.43
N ALA A 102 20.68 4.48 -12.85
CA ALA A 102 19.91 3.32 -13.28
C ALA A 102 20.14 2.98 -14.76
N LEU A 103 20.66 3.92 -15.57
CA LEU A 103 20.84 3.71 -17.01
C LEU A 103 21.69 2.47 -17.36
N PRO A 104 22.80 2.16 -16.66
CA PRO A 104 23.61 0.97 -16.95
C PRO A 104 22.85 -0.35 -16.75
N ASP A 105 21.85 -0.35 -15.85
CA ASP A 105 21.06 -1.52 -15.50
C ASP A 105 19.79 -1.65 -16.35
N LEU A 106 19.46 -0.67 -17.21
CA LEU A 106 18.29 -0.74 -18.11
C LEU A 106 18.69 -1.35 -19.45
N HIS A 107 18.08 -2.48 -19.79
CA HIS A 107 18.42 -3.25 -21.00
C HIS A 107 17.50 -2.93 -22.18
N SER A 108 16.33 -2.34 -21.92
CA SER A 108 15.36 -1.95 -22.94
C SER A 108 15.36 -0.45 -23.19
N ARG A 109 15.08 -0.08 -24.45
CA ARG A 109 14.82 1.32 -24.85
C ARG A 109 13.38 1.75 -24.56
N ARG A 110 12.50 0.82 -24.21
CA ARG A 110 11.10 1.07 -23.88
C ARG A 110 10.77 0.33 -22.59
N ILE A 111 10.50 1.09 -21.53
CA ILE A 111 10.33 0.56 -20.16
C ILE A 111 9.03 1.07 -19.53
N GLY A 112 8.50 0.33 -18.56
CA GLY A 112 7.49 0.85 -17.66
C GLY A 112 8.12 1.76 -16.60
N LEU A 113 7.45 2.85 -16.21
CA LEU A 113 7.88 3.71 -15.11
C LEU A 113 6.77 3.81 -14.06
N VAL A 114 7.11 3.42 -12.83
CA VAL A 114 6.20 3.47 -11.69
C VAL A 114 6.88 3.98 -10.43
N THR A 115 6.10 4.57 -9.53
CA THR A 115 6.57 5.09 -8.24
C THR A 115 5.43 5.12 -7.22
N THR A 116 5.71 5.64 -6.02
CA THR A 116 4.72 5.84 -4.96
C THR A 116 4.24 7.29 -4.92
N ILE A 117 3.13 7.53 -4.21
CA ILE A 117 2.47 8.85 -4.10
C ILE A 117 3.41 10.01 -3.76
N GLN A 118 4.48 9.73 -3.02
CA GLN A 118 5.44 10.73 -2.55
C GLN A 118 6.28 11.36 -3.67
N HIS A 119 6.40 10.70 -4.81
CA HIS A 119 7.28 11.12 -5.92
C HIS A 119 6.52 11.35 -7.24
N LEU A 120 5.21 11.12 -7.28
CA LEU A 120 4.41 11.23 -8.51
C LEU A 120 4.43 12.63 -9.11
N HIS A 121 4.65 13.68 -8.33
CA HIS A 121 4.80 15.03 -8.86
C HIS A 121 6.05 15.21 -9.73
N LEU A 122 7.04 14.33 -9.61
CA LEU A 122 8.26 14.31 -10.43
C LEU A 122 8.18 13.36 -11.63
N ILE A 123 7.09 12.60 -11.80
CA ILE A 123 7.02 11.55 -12.83
C ILE A 123 7.23 12.11 -14.25
N GLY A 124 6.71 13.31 -14.54
CA GLY A 124 6.94 13.98 -15.83
C GLY A 124 8.40 14.38 -16.06
N ALA A 125 9.10 14.80 -15.00
CA ALA A 125 10.52 15.13 -15.08
C ALA A 125 11.37 13.86 -15.28
N MET A 126 11.01 12.75 -14.62
CA MET A 126 11.65 11.44 -14.84
C MET A 126 11.49 10.97 -16.28
N VAL A 127 10.28 11.07 -16.85
CA VAL A 127 10.02 10.74 -18.26
C VAL A 127 10.87 11.59 -19.20
N ALA A 128 10.96 12.90 -18.95
CA ALA A 128 11.78 13.80 -19.76
C ALA A 128 13.27 13.42 -19.72
N PHE A 129 13.80 13.16 -18.51
CA PHE A 129 15.18 12.73 -18.31
C PHE A 129 15.50 11.43 -19.07
N LEU A 130 14.65 10.40 -18.92
CA LEU A 130 14.84 9.12 -19.60
C LEU A 130 14.80 9.28 -21.13
N ARG A 131 13.90 10.13 -21.64
CA ARG A 131 13.80 10.43 -23.06
C ARG A 131 15.06 11.09 -23.61
N GLU A 132 15.67 12.02 -22.87
CA GLU A 132 16.94 12.66 -23.26
C GLU A 132 18.10 11.65 -23.37
N HIS A 133 18.02 10.55 -22.60
CA HIS A 133 18.97 9.44 -22.66
C HIS A 133 18.53 8.33 -23.64
N GLY A 134 17.52 8.60 -24.47
CA GLY A 134 17.03 7.70 -25.50
C GLY A 134 16.24 6.50 -24.96
N ILE A 135 15.51 6.67 -23.85
CA ILE A 135 14.63 5.67 -23.25
C ILE A 135 13.19 6.19 -23.27
N GLU A 136 12.28 5.45 -23.89
CA GLU A 136 10.84 5.67 -23.85
C GLU A 136 10.25 5.09 -22.55
N ALA A 137 9.92 5.97 -21.60
CA ALA A 137 9.28 5.58 -20.35
C ALA A 137 7.76 5.62 -20.46
N ILE A 138 7.11 4.47 -20.32
CA ILE A 138 5.65 4.31 -20.34
C ILE A 138 5.11 4.51 -18.93
N VAL A 139 4.28 5.53 -18.75
CA VAL A 139 3.51 5.75 -17.53
C VAL A 139 2.06 5.39 -17.80
N ALA A 140 1.60 4.27 -17.25
CA ALA A 140 0.24 3.81 -17.43
C ALA A 140 -0.76 4.65 -16.61
N PRO A 141 -2.03 4.75 -17.05
CA PRO A 141 -3.08 5.37 -16.26
C PRO A 141 -3.31 4.62 -14.94
N GLY A 142 -3.86 5.34 -13.97
CA GLY A 142 -4.30 4.76 -12.71
C GLY A 142 -5.56 3.90 -12.85
N ASP A 143 -5.85 3.10 -11.81
CA ASP A 143 -7.12 2.37 -11.67
C ASP A 143 -7.97 2.96 -10.52
N GLN A 144 -9.05 2.27 -10.13
CA GLN A 144 -9.91 2.75 -9.04
C GLN A 144 -9.17 2.86 -7.69
N ARG A 145 -8.18 2.00 -7.44
CA ARG A 145 -7.44 1.92 -6.18
C ARG A 145 -6.18 2.79 -6.18
N THR A 146 -5.57 2.99 -7.34
CA THR A 146 -4.46 3.90 -7.58
C THR A 146 -4.83 4.89 -8.70
N PRO A 147 -5.61 5.95 -8.42
CA PRO A 147 -6.17 6.81 -9.47
C PRO A 147 -5.13 7.70 -10.19
N ILE A 148 -3.89 7.74 -9.72
CA ILE A 148 -2.85 8.62 -10.27
C ILE A 148 -1.95 7.79 -11.20
N PRO A 149 -1.69 8.25 -12.44
CA PRO A 149 -0.84 7.54 -13.40
C PRO A 149 0.54 7.18 -12.83
N GLY A 150 1.01 5.97 -13.10
CA GLY A 150 2.29 5.45 -12.61
C GLY A 150 2.34 5.12 -11.11
N GLN A 151 1.25 5.28 -10.37
CA GLN A 151 1.20 4.95 -8.95
C GLN A 151 1.05 3.44 -8.72
N VAL A 152 1.94 2.89 -7.90
CA VAL A 152 1.78 1.56 -7.29
C VAL A 152 1.52 1.66 -5.79
N LEU A 153 0.89 0.63 -5.23
CA LEU A 153 0.75 0.40 -3.80
C LEU A 153 1.25 -1.00 -3.47
N GLY A 154 1.53 -1.27 -2.20
CA GLY A 154 1.87 -2.62 -1.76
C GLY A 154 0.72 -3.65 -1.85
N CYS A 155 -0.41 -3.27 -2.45
CA CYS A 155 -1.57 -4.13 -2.67
C CYS A 155 -2.20 -3.95 -4.06
N ASN A 156 -1.57 -3.19 -4.95
CA ASN A 156 -2.07 -2.97 -6.31
C ASN A 156 -0.89 -2.62 -7.22
N PHE A 157 -0.67 -3.47 -8.22
CA PHE A 157 0.38 -3.32 -9.21
C PHE A 157 -0.21 -3.10 -10.62
N ALA A 158 -1.47 -2.66 -10.72
CA ALA A 158 -2.19 -2.51 -11.98
C ALA A 158 -1.50 -1.52 -12.92
N ALA A 159 -1.02 -0.38 -12.40
CA ALA A 159 -0.27 0.60 -13.19
C ALA A 159 1.00 -0.01 -13.81
N ALA A 160 1.73 -0.84 -13.07
CA ALA A 160 2.92 -1.51 -13.60
C ALA A 160 2.54 -2.50 -14.71
N ARG A 161 1.51 -3.32 -14.49
CA ARG A 161 0.98 -4.28 -15.47
C ARG A 161 0.49 -3.60 -16.74
N ALA A 162 -0.20 -2.47 -16.60
CA ALA A 162 -0.78 -1.71 -17.70
C ALA A 162 0.26 -1.00 -18.58
N THR A 163 1.54 -0.93 -18.17
CA THR A 163 2.62 -0.47 -19.06
C THR A 163 2.83 -1.41 -20.24
N GLY A 164 2.54 -2.71 -20.06
CA GLY A 164 2.82 -3.76 -21.06
C GLY A 164 4.31 -3.91 -21.38
N ALA A 165 5.20 -3.42 -20.53
CA ALA A 165 6.64 -3.47 -20.73
C ALA A 165 7.27 -4.70 -20.07
N ASP A 166 8.25 -5.30 -20.75
CA ASP A 166 9.03 -6.44 -20.23
C ASP A 166 10.09 -6.01 -19.22
N GLU A 167 10.38 -4.71 -19.15
CA GLU A 167 11.30 -4.09 -18.19
C GLU A 167 10.64 -2.86 -17.54
N ILE A 168 10.73 -2.75 -16.23
CA ILE A 168 10.09 -1.70 -15.43
C ILE A 168 11.11 -1.06 -14.50
N LEU A 169 11.18 0.27 -14.51
CA LEU A 169 11.89 1.07 -13.51
C LEU A 169 10.91 1.49 -12.40
N PHE A 170 11.19 1.04 -11.18
CA PHE A 170 10.58 1.55 -9.97
C PHE A 170 11.50 2.59 -9.34
N VAL A 171 10.98 3.80 -9.10
CA VAL A 171 11.73 4.85 -8.37
C VAL A 171 11.10 5.04 -6.99
N GLY A 172 11.86 4.79 -5.93
CA GLY A 172 11.38 4.92 -4.56
C GLY A 172 12.18 4.10 -3.57
N THR A 173 11.86 4.24 -2.29
CA THR A 173 12.59 3.56 -1.21
C THR A 173 12.02 2.16 -0.94
N GLY A 174 12.90 1.28 -0.46
CA GLY A 174 12.55 -0.06 -0.02
C GLY A 174 12.29 -1.07 -1.15
N VAL A 175 12.17 -2.34 -0.76
CA VAL A 175 12.18 -3.47 -1.73
C VAL A 175 10.82 -4.14 -1.93
N PHE A 176 9.81 -3.79 -1.11
CA PHE A 176 8.51 -4.48 -1.16
C PHE A 176 7.76 -4.23 -2.49
N HIS A 177 7.60 -2.96 -2.88
CA HIS A 177 6.92 -2.61 -4.13
C HIS A 177 7.58 -3.24 -5.36
N PRO A 178 8.91 -3.11 -5.58
CA PRO A 178 9.53 -3.71 -6.75
C PRO A 178 9.43 -5.24 -6.78
N ILE A 179 9.56 -5.93 -5.64
CA ILE A 179 9.35 -7.40 -5.57
C ILE A 179 7.92 -7.75 -5.97
N GLY A 180 6.94 -6.98 -5.49
CA GLY A 180 5.55 -7.17 -5.85
C GLY A 180 5.27 -6.91 -7.33
N ILE A 181 5.88 -5.88 -7.92
CA ILE A 181 5.81 -5.63 -9.37
C ILE A 181 6.35 -6.83 -10.14
N HIS A 182 7.53 -7.33 -9.78
CA HIS A 182 8.15 -8.48 -10.45
C HIS A 182 7.26 -9.72 -10.41
N LEU A 183 6.69 -10.04 -9.24
CA LEU A 183 5.77 -11.17 -9.07
C LEU A 183 4.45 -10.98 -9.83
N ALA A 184 3.93 -9.76 -9.86
CA ALA A 184 2.65 -9.44 -10.50
C ALA A 184 2.75 -9.46 -12.03
N THR A 185 3.81 -8.88 -12.60
CA THR A 185 3.94 -8.69 -14.05
C THR A 185 4.81 -9.73 -14.73
N ARG A 186 5.68 -10.44 -13.98
CA ARG A 186 6.77 -11.29 -14.50
C ARG A 186 7.79 -10.53 -15.37
N SER A 187 7.75 -9.19 -15.34
CA SER A 187 8.71 -8.32 -16.01
C SER A 187 10.02 -8.26 -15.22
N ARG A 188 11.12 -7.90 -15.89
CA ARG A 188 12.35 -7.46 -15.23
C ARG A 188 12.08 -6.14 -14.50
N VAL A 189 12.52 -6.01 -13.25
CA VAL A 189 12.33 -4.79 -12.48
C VAL A 189 13.67 -4.27 -11.97
N VAL A 190 13.97 -3.03 -12.28
CA VAL A 190 15.08 -2.26 -11.71
C VAL A 190 14.48 -1.30 -10.69
N ALA A 191 15.00 -1.32 -9.46
CA ALA A 191 14.61 -0.40 -8.40
C ALA A 191 15.73 0.63 -8.16
N LEU A 192 15.36 1.90 -8.16
CA LEU A 192 16.25 3.03 -7.83
C LEU A 192 15.74 3.72 -6.57
N ASP A 193 16.56 3.76 -5.52
CA ASP A 193 16.33 4.63 -4.38
C ASP A 193 16.82 6.06 -4.71
N PRO A 194 15.91 7.05 -4.81
CA PRO A 194 16.29 8.39 -5.27
C PRO A 194 17.10 9.19 -4.24
N PHE A 195 17.22 8.72 -2.99
CA PHE A 195 17.93 9.42 -1.92
C PHE A 195 19.33 8.85 -1.69
N THR A 196 19.50 7.53 -1.79
CA THR A 196 20.82 6.88 -1.70
C THR A 196 21.50 6.75 -3.06
N GLY A 197 20.70 6.76 -4.13
CA GLY A 197 21.11 6.43 -5.49
C GLY A 197 21.54 4.98 -5.63
N GLU A 198 21.09 4.10 -4.74
CA GLU A 198 21.26 2.65 -4.85
C GLU A 198 20.35 2.11 -5.96
N VAL A 199 20.93 1.30 -6.84
CA VAL A 199 20.22 0.62 -7.94
C VAL A 199 20.35 -0.87 -7.73
N GLN A 200 19.26 -1.58 -7.92
CA GLN A 200 19.26 -3.05 -7.87
C GLN A 200 18.26 -3.63 -8.87
N GLU A 201 18.66 -4.71 -9.53
CA GLU A 201 17.72 -5.62 -10.17
C GLU A 201 17.04 -6.48 -9.10
N VAL A 202 15.74 -6.67 -9.27
CA VAL A 202 14.88 -7.22 -8.23
C VAL A 202 14.72 -8.71 -8.40
N ASP A 203 14.97 -9.44 -7.31
CA ASP A 203 14.79 -10.89 -7.22
C ASP A 203 13.75 -11.26 -6.15
N ALA A 204 12.74 -12.04 -6.53
CA ALA A 204 11.68 -12.50 -5.63
C ALA A 204 11.92 -13.90 -5.03
N ASP A 205 12.97 -14.61 -5.46
CA ASP A 205 13.27 -15.98 -5.05
C ASP A 205 13.33 -16.16 -3.52
N ARG A 206 14.00 -15.20 -2.86
CA ARG A 206 14.13 -15.22 -1.40
C ARG A 206 12.77 -15.09 -0.72
N LEU A 207 11.86 -14.28 -1.28
CA LEU A 207 10.51 -14.15 -0.77
C LEU A 207 9.74 -15.46 -0.99
N ILE A 208 9.74 -16.00 -2.21
CA ILE A 208 9.03 -17.25 -2.55
C ILE A 208 9.49 -18.40 -1.64
N ARG A 209 10.80 -18.59 -1.44
CA ARG A 209 11.33 -19.61 -0.53
C ARG A 209 10.85 -19.44 0.91
N ARG A 210 10.80 -18.20 1.41
CA ARG A 210 10.27 -17.90 2.75
C ARG A 210 8.78 -18.24 2.83
N ARG A 211 8.01 -17.89 1.80
CA ARG A 211 6.57 -18.17 1.76
C ARG A 211 6.29 -19.67 1.68
N ALA A 212 7.04 -20.42 0.88
CA ALA A 212 6.99 -21.89 0.86
C ALA A 212 7.19 -22.49 2.26
N ALA A 213 8.19 -22.02 3.01
CA ALA A 213 8.42 -22.49 4.38
C ALA A 213 7.27 -22.13 5.34
N VAL A 214 6.59 -20.99 5.15
CA VAL A 214 5.43 -20.60 5.96
C VAL A 214 4.22 -21.48 5.64
N MET A 215 3.94 -21.76 4.36
CA MET A 215 2.89 -22.70 3.97
C MET A 215 3.15 -24.10 4.51
N GLU A 216 4.40 -24.58 4.46
CA GLU A 216 4.73 -25.89 5.00
C GLU A 216 4.47 -25.98 6.50
N LYS A 217 4.81 -24.93 7.27
CA LYS A 217 4.47 -24.85 8.70
C LYS A 217 2.97 -24.84 8.97
N ALA A 218 2.17 -24.35 8.02
CA ALA A 218 0.72 -24.27 8.14
C ALA A 218 0.00 -25.52 7.61
N ARG A 219 0.69 -26.42 6.89
CA ARG A 219 0.11 -27.58 6.18
C ARG A 219 -0.81 -28.41 7.07
N ASP A 220 -0.34 -28.74 8.27
CA ASP A 220 -1.04 -29.59 9.22
C ASP A 220 -1.72 -28.81 10.36
N ALA A 221 -1.96 -27.51 10.17
CA ALA A 221 -2.64 -26.70 11.18
C ALA A 221 -4.02 -27.30 11.53
N SER A 222 -4.33 -27.32 12.82
CA SER A 222 -5.59 -27.87 13.35
C SER A 222 -6.78 -26.93 13.15
N SER A 223 -6.53 -25.62 12.96
CA SER A 223 -7.54 -24.58 12.82
C SER A 223 -6.97 -23.37 12.07
N PHE A 224 -7.78 -22.72 11.23
CA PHE A 224 -7.43 -21.50 10.53
C PHE A 224 -8.36 -20.33 10.88
N GLY A 225 -7.79 -19.20 11.30
CA GLY A 225 -8.51 -17.94 11.39
C GLY A 225 -8.44 -17.15 10.08
N VAL A 226 -9.54 -17.04 9.35
CA VAL A 226 -9.61 -16.24 8.11
C VAL A 226 -9.98 -14.79 8.45
N ILE A 227 -8.96 -13.93 8.45
CA ILE A 227 -9.06 -12.53 8.89
C ILE A 227 -9.79 -11.70 7.84
N VAL A 228 -10.80 -10.96 8.25
CA VAL A 228 -11.45 -9.87 7.50
C VAL A 228 -11.23 -8.56 8.23
N SER A 229 -10.60 -7.59 7.56
CA SER A 229 -10.43 -6.26 8.15
C SER A 229 -11.72 -5.44 8.13
N THR A 230 -11.94 -4.67 9.18
CA THR A 230 -12.99 -3.63 9.23
C THR A 230 -12.49 -2.24 8.78
N LYS A 231 -11.21 -2.09 8.41
CA LYS A 231 -10.66 -0.84 7.84
C LYS A 231 -11.28 -0.56 6.47
N SER A 232 -11.51 0.72 6.17
CA SER A 232 -12.44 1.14 5.12
C SER A 232 -12.10 0.61 3.72
N GLY A 233 -10.81 0.57 3.35
CA GLY A 233 -10.32 0.06 2.07
C GLY A 233 -9.75 -1.37 2.09
N GLN A 234 -9.94 -2.13 3.18
CA GLN A 234 -9.35 -3.48 3.35
C GLN A 234 -10.40 -4.61 3.52
N ARG A 235 -11.68 -4.31 3.36
CA ARG A 235 -12.75 -5.27 3.61
C ARG A 235 -12.98 -6.20 2.42
N ARG A 236 -12.49 -7.44 2.49
CA ARG A 236 -12.70 -8.50 1.46
C ARG A 236 -13.57 -9.65 1.94
N MET A 237 -14.77 -9.35 2.44
CA MET A 237 -15.68 -10.35 3.04
C MET A 237 -16.04 -11.50 2.10
N ASP A 238 -16.31 -11.22 0.82
CA ASP A 238 -16.70 -12.27 -0.12
C ASP A 238 -15.53 -13.20 -0.46
N LEU A 239 -14.31 -12.67 -0.54
CA LEU A 239 -13.11 -13.50 -0.65
C LEU A 239 -12.94 -14.38 0.59
N ALA A 240 -13.06 -13.81 1.79
CA ALA A 240 -12.91 -14.57 3.03
C ALA A 240 -13.94 -15.70 3.16
N ARG A 241 -15.20 -15.47 2.76
CA ARG A 241 -16.23 -16.52 2.72
C ARG A 241 -15.88 -17.63 1.75
N ARG A 242 -15.33 -17.31 0.56
CA ARG A 242 -14.85 -18.33 -0.38
C ARG A 242 -13.71 -19.16 0.21
N LEU A 243 -12.75 -18.51 0.87
CA LEU A 243 -11.62 -19.20 1.50
C LEU A 243 -12.08 -20.11 2.63
N VAL A 244 -12.98 -19.65 3.51
CA VAL A 244 -13.55 -20.49 4.57
C VAL A 244 -14.23 -21.74 4.01
N ALA A 245 -14.87 -21.66 2.84
CA ALA A 245 -15.49 -22.82 2.21
C ALA A 245 -14.48 -23.88 1.69
N LEU A 246 -13.18 -23.56 1.60
CA LEU A 246 -12.14 -24.50 1.16
C LEU A 246 -11.69 -25.48 2.25
N SER A 247 -12.00 -25.22 3.52
CA SER A 247 -11.60 -26.09 4.64
C SER A 247 -12.59 -26.03 5.80
N ASP A 248 -12.97 -27.20 6.31
CA ASP A 248 -13.77 -27.37 7.53
C ASP A 248 -13.10 -26.83 8.81
N LYS A 249 -11.78 -26.60 8.77
CA LYS A 249 -10.99 -26.04 9.87
C LYS A 249 -10.95 -24.51 9.87
N ALA A 250 -11.50 -23.86 8.84
CA ALA A 250 -11.41 -22.42 8.66
C ALA A 250 -12.63 -21.68 9.25
N VAL A 251 -12.38 -20.59 9.97
CA VAL A 251 -13.42 -19.76 10.60
C VAL A 251 -13.16 -18.28 10.30
N LEU A 252 -14.22 -17.51 10.03
CA LEU A 252 -14.10 -16.07 9.83
C LEU A 252 -13.74 -15.36 11.14
N VAL A 253 -12.76 -14.45 11.07
CA VAL A 253 -12.33 -13.60 12.18
C VAL A 253 -12.37 -12.15 11.71
N ALA A 254 -13.21 -11.32 12.31
CA ALA A 254 -13.26 -9.89 12.00
C ALA A 254 -12.30 -9.12 12.93
N MET A 255 -11.40 -8.33 12.37
CA MET A 255 -10.42 -7.54 13.13
C MET A 255 -10.32 -6.12 12.55
N ARG A 256 -10.16 -5.10 13.40
CA ARG A 256 -9.83 -3.76 12.91
C ARG A 256 -8.33 -3.65 12.72
N GLU A 257 -7.59 -3.77 13.81
CA GLU A 257 -6.15 -3.90 13.81
C GLU A 257 -5.78 -5.39 13.77
N VAL A 258 -4.73 -5.76 13.03
CA VAL A 258 -4.27 -7.15 12.97
C VAL A 258 -2.99 -7.24 13.76
N SER A 259 -3.12 -7.61 15.04
CA SER A 259 -1.99 -7.60 15.97
C SER A 259 -1.56 -9.01 16.42
N PRO A 260 -0.25 -9.23 16.70
CA PRO A 260 0.22 -10.48 17.29
C PRO A 260 -0.46 -10.84 18.62
N ALA A 261 -0.83 -9.84 19.43
CA ALA A 261 -1.45 -10.04 20.73
C ALA A 261 -2.87 -10.63 20.57
N GLU A 262 -3.72 -10.01 19.76
CA GLU A 262 -5.08 -10.53 19.52
C GLU A 262 -5.05 -11.91 18.87
N MET A 263 -4.10 -12.16 17.97
CA MET A 263 -3.95 -13.48 17.34
C MET A 263 -3.53 -14.57 18.33
N LEU A 264 -2.71 -14.22 19.33
CA LEU A 264 -2.32 -15.14 20.40
C LEU A 264 -3.53 -15.46 21.30
N ASP A 265 -4.29 -14.44 21.68
CA ASP A 265 -5.48 -14.59 22.54
C ASP A 265 -6.57 -15.43 21.87
N LEU A 266 -6.75 -15.31 20.55
CA LEU A 266 -7.69 -16.11 19.77
C LEU A 266 -7.24 -17.56 19.55
N GLY A 267 -5.93 -17.84 19.59
CA GLY A 267 -5.40 -19.19 19.67
C GLY A 267 -5.51 -20.09 18.43
N PHE A 268 -5.79 -19.55 17.23
CA PHE A 268 -5.77 -20.35 15.99
C PHE A 268 -4.35 -20.80 15.64
N ALA A 269 -4.21 -22.05 15.19
CA ALA A 269 -2.91 -22.64 14.79
C ALA A 269 -2.27 -21.95 13.56
N ALA A 270 -3.06 -21.36 12.67
CA ALA A 270 -2.60 -20.52 11.57
C ALA A 270 -3.70 -19.50 11.19
N TYR A 271 -3.33 -18.47 10.43
CA TYR A 271 -4.29 -17.49 9.93
C TYR A 271 -4.18 -17.32 8.42
N VAL A 272 -5.29 -16.90 7.81
CA VAL A 272 -5.37 -16.50 6.40
C VAL A 272 -5.75 -15.03 6.35
N ASN A 273 -4.89 -14.20 5.78
CA ASN A 273 -5.02 -12.76 5.79
C ASN A 273 -5.76 -12.26 4.55
N THR A 274 -7.02 -11.84 4.72
CA THR A 274 -7.75 -11.08 3.67
C THR A 274 -7.73 -9.56 3.89
N ALA A 275 -6.94 -9.06 4.86
CA ALA A 275 -6.74 -7.63 5.12
C ALA A 275 -5.66 -7.03 4.19
N CYS A 276 -4.77 -6.19 4.72
CA CYS A 276 -3.61 -5.66 3.99
C CYS A 276 -2.62 -6.79 3.60
N PRO A 277 -2.27 -6.96 2.31
CA PRO A 277 -1.39 -8.05 1.87
C PRO A 277 -0.01 -8.01 2.53
N ARG A 278 0.51 -6.81 2.81
CA ARG A 278 1.82 -6.61 3.43
C ARG A 278 1.95 -7.29 4.80
N LEU A 279 0.86 -7.51 5.53
CA LEU A 279 0.90 -8.17 6.83
C LEU A 279 1.48 -9.59 6.72
N ALA A 280 1.02 -10.37 5.74
CA ALA A 280 1.51 -11.73 5.54
C ALA A 280 2.93 -11.79 4.98
N TYR A 281 3.41 -10.72 4.33
CA TYR A 281 4.73 -10.68 3.71
C TYR A 281 5.79 -10.05 4.62
N ASP A 282 5.62 -8.78 4.96
CA ASP A 282 6.58 -7.97 5.74
C ASP A 282 6.53 -8.31 7.23
N ASP A 283 5.32 -8.49 7.77
CA ASP A 283 5.10 -8.61 9.22
C ASP A 283 5.06 -10.06 9.71
N GLN A 284 5.22 -11.06 8.83
CA GLN A 284 5.18 -12.48 9.18
C GLN A 284 6.07 -12.83 10.37
N ILE A 285 7.26 -12.22 10.49
CA ILE A 285 8.20 -12.48 11.57
C ILE A 285 7.69 -12.03 12.95
N ARG A 286 6.72 -11.11 12.99
CA ARG A 286 6.12 -10.56 14.20
C ARG A 286 4.95 -11.41 14.71
N PHE A 287 4.35 -12.23 13.85
CA PHE A 287 3.19 -13.04 14.20
C PHE A 287 3.60 -14.33 14.91
N PRO A 288 2.81 -14.79 15.90
CA PRO A 288 3.13 -15.97 16.70
C PRO A 288 2.97 -17.29 15.93
N VAL A 289 2.24 -17.26 14.82
CA VAL A 289 1.86 -18.42 14.00
C VAL A 289 1.96 -18.07 12.50
N PRO A 290 1.95 -19.06 11.59
CA PRO A 290 1.90 -18.82 10.16
C PRO A 290 0.71 -17.93 9.75
N VAL A 291 0.98 -16.93 8.90
CA VAL A 291 -0.05 -16.08 8.29
C VAL A 291 0.05 -16.21 6.78
N LEU A 292 -0.95 -16.84 6.19
CA LEU A 292 -1.01 -17.10 4.76
C LEU A 292 -1.77 -15.97 4.05
N THR A 293 -1.43 -15.74 2.79
CA THR A 293 -2.24 -14.94 1.87
C THR A 293 -3.34 -15.80 1.24
N PRO A 294 -4.33 -15.19 0.57
CA PRO A 294 -5.36 -15.94 -0.14
C PRO A 294 -4.79 -16.92 -1.18
N PRO A 295 -3.87 -16.55 -2.09
CA PRO A 295 -3.30 -17.50 -3.05
C PRO A 295 -2.56 -18.66 -2.37
N GLU A 296 -1.86 -18.40 -1.27
CA GLU A 296 -1.15 -19.44 -0.51
C GLU A 296 -2.09 -20.42 0.17
N PHE A 297 -3.20 -19.94 0.72
CA PHE A 297 -4.22 -20.81 1.31
C PHE A 297 -4.96 -21.62 0.24
N GLU A 298 -5.25 -21.03 -0.92
CA GLU A 298 -5.77 -21.75 -2.08
C GLU A 298 -4.83 -22.88 -2.52
N ILE A 299 -3.51 -22.65 -2.55
CA ILE A 299 -2.51 -23.68 -2.85
C ILE A 299 -2.53 -24.78 -1.78
N LEU A 300 -2.53 -24.40 -0.51
CA LEU A 300 -2.54 -25.34 0.62
C LEU A 300 -3.78 -26.26 0.59
N CYS A 301 -4.94 -25.72 0.21
CA CYS A 301 -6.19 -26.47 0.07
C CYS A 301 -6.35 -27.18 -1.29
N GLY A 302 -5.37 -27.06 -2.20
CA GLY A 302 -5.43 -27.69 -3.53
C GLY A 302 -6.37 -27.01 -4.54
N ALA A 303 -6.85 -25.79 -4.24
CA ALA A 303 -7.68 -24.99 -5.13
C ALA A 303 -6.87 -24.20 -6.18
N ARG A 304 -5.55 -24.09 -5.99
CA ARG A 304 -4.59 -23.43 -6.90
C ARG A 304 -3.33 -24.29 -7.02
N ALA A 305 -2.73 -24.35 -8.22
CA ALA A 305 -1.44 -25.00 -8.41
C ALA A 305 -0.29 -24.11 -7.94
N TRP A 306 0.81 -24.71 -7.50
CA TRP A 306 2.01 -23.98 -7.07
C TRP A 306 2.58 -23.08 -8.17
N ASP A 307 2.59 -23.55 -9.41
CA ASP A 307 3.12 -22.81 -10.56
C ASP A 307 2.30 -21.55 -10.89
N ASP A 308 1.08 -21.46 -10.35
CA ASP A 308 0.19 -20.30 -10.44
C ASP A 308 0.28 -19.39 -9.21
N TYR A 309 1.36 -19.49 -8.42
CA TYR A 309 1.64 -18.59 -7.31
C TYR A 309 1.63 -17.13 -7.80
N THR A 310 0.98 -16.28 -7.03
CA THR A 310 0.89 -14.85 -7.31
C THR A 310 0.90 -14.06 -6.01
N ILE A 311 1.29 -12.79 -6.09
CA ILE A 311 1.21 -11.87 -4.97
C ILE A 311 -0.25 -11.48 -4.73
N ASP A 312 -0.64 -11.36 -3.46
CA ASP A 312 -1.99 -10.93 -3.10
C ASP A 312 -2.23 -9.44 -3.42
N GLU A 313 -3.26 -9.17 -4.22
CA GLU A 313 -3.63 -7.84 -4.69
C GLU A 313 -5.11 -7.52 -4.41
N TYR A 314 -5.39 -6.23 -4.32
CA TYR A 314 -6.73 -5.66 -4.44
C TYR A 314 -6.90 -5.19 -5.87
N LEU A 315 -7.40 -6.09 -6.70
CA LEU A 315 -7.77 -5.79 -8.07
C LEU A 315 -9.16 -5.16 -8.10
N ALA A 316 -9.37 -4.18 -8.98
CA ALA A 316 -10.72 -3.75 -9.31
C ALA A 316 -11.49 -4.93 -9.93
N PRO A 317 -12.79 -5.09 -9.61
CA PRO A 317 -13.64 -6.12 -10.22
C PRO A 317 -13.78 -5.96 -11.74
#